data_AF-A0A0Q6F1T4-F1
#
_entry.id   AF-A0A0Q6F1T4-F1
#
_cell.length_a   1.000
_cell.length_b   1.000
_cell.length_c   1.000
_cell.angle_alpha   90.00
_cell.angle_beta   90.00
_cell.angle_gamma   90.00
#
_symmetry.space_group_name_H-M   'P 1'
#
loop_
_entity.id
_entity.type
_entity.pdbx_description
1 polymer ?
#
loop_
_entity_poly.entity_id
_entity_poly.type
_entity_poly.pdbx_seq_one_letter_code
_entity_poly.pdbx_strand_id
1 'polypeptide(L)'
;MALNASSDFFVTTRFRTVGYAGAGLFTLAPPAFLYEAYLMFYTTAVEENPMIGWFMALALVLSFASVPMMLVGRRRRYSASPTTALPG
;
A
#
# COMPACT_ATOMS: atom_id res chain seq x y z
N MET A 1 24.49 -33.98 22.90
CA MET A 1 24.06 -33.52 21.57
C MET A 1 22.56 -33.25 21.68
N ALA A 2 22.18 -32.03 22.05
CA ALA A 2 20.78 -31.69 22.32
C ALA A 2 20.03 -31.53 20.98
N LEU A 3 18.93 -32.26 20.83
CA LEU A 3 17.98 -32.11 19.72
C LEU A 3 17.57 -30.64 19.62
N ASN A 4 17.99 -29.99 18.54
CA ASN A 4 17.61 -28.65 18.18
C ASN A 4 16.09 -28.65 17.99
N ALA A 5 15.35 -28.26 19.02
CA ALA A 5 13.91 -28.12 18.96
C ALA A 5 13.61 -27.01 17.94
N SER A 6 13.28 -27.42 16.71
CA SER A 6 12.71 -26.57 15.67
C SER A 6 11.46 -25.93 16.28
N SER A 7 11.62 -24.75 16.87
CA SER A 7 10.51 -23.98 17.38
C SER A 7 9.82 -23.38 16.16
N ASP A 8 8.87 -24.14 15.61
CA ASP A 8 8.01 -23.70 14.53
C ASP A 8 7.17 -22.51 15.02
N PHE A 9 7.68 -21.30 14.81
CA PHE A 9 6.95 -20.07 15.07
C PHE A 9 6.04 -19.76 13.88
N PHE A 10 4.73 -19.73 14.12
CA PHE A 10 3.77 -19.28 13.12
C PHE A 10 3.76 -17.75 13.07
N VAL A 11 4.06 -17.18 11.90
CA VAL A 11 4.04 -15.72 11.68
C VAL A 11 2.78 -15.34 10.91
N THR A 12 1.83 -14.70 11.59
CA THR A 12 0.66 -14.13 10.94
C THR A 12 0.90 -12.65 10.66
N THR A 13 0.55 -12.19 9.46
CA THR A 13 0.61 -10.78 9.08
C THR A 13 -0.80 -10.23 9.01
N ARG A 14 -1.06 -9.11 9.71
CA ARG A 14 -2.33 -8.37 9.60
C ARG A 14 -2.05 -6.91 9.30
N PHE A 15 -2.81 -6.33 8.38
CA PHE A 15 -2.76 -4.89 8.13
C PHE A 15 -3.70 -4.14 9.08
N ARG A 16 -3.21 -3.03 9.62
CA ARG A 16 -4.06 -2.01 10.26
C ARG A 16 -4.76 -1.19 9.18
N THR A 17 -5.71 -0.34 9.58
CA THR A 17 -6.37 0.64 8.71
C THR A 17 -5.39 1.41 7.81
N VAL A 18 -4.27 1.90 8.37
CA VAL A 18 -3.21 2.60 7.61
C VAL A 18 -2.60 1.75 6.50
N GLY A 19 -2.46 0.43 6.72
CA GLY A 19 -1.93 -0.48 5.71
C GLY A 19 -2.91 -0.71 4.56
N TYR A 20 -4.21 -0.77 4.87
CA TYR A 20 -5.26 -0.84 3.84
C TYR A 20 -5.39 0.48 3.08
N ALA A 21 -5.25 1.63 3.74
CA ALA A 21 -5.20 2.92 3.07
C ALA A 21 -4.00 3.01 2.11
N GLY A 22 -2.82 2.58 2.56
CA GLY A 22 -1.64 2.46 1.70
C GLY A 22 -1.88 1.54 0.50
N ALA A 23 -2.52 0.40 0.69
CA ALA A 23 -2.86 -0.51 -0.42
C ALA A 23 -3.82 0.15 -1.42
N GLY A 24 -4.84 0.86 -0.95
CA GLY A 24 -5.76 1.60 -1.83
C GLY A 24 -5.05 2.70 -2.62
N LEU A 25 -4.17 3.46 -1.98
CA LEU A 25 -3.34 4.47 -2.66
C LEU A 25 -2.41 3.82 -3.69
N PHE A 26 -1.81 2.68 -3.39
CA PHE A 26 -0.94 1.96 -4.31
C PHE A 26 -1.71 1.47 -5.56
N THR A 27 -2.97 1.08 -5.39
CA THR A 27 -3.80 0.62 -6.51
C THR A 27 -4.28 1.77 -7.39
N LEU A 28 -4.64 2.92 -6.79
CA LEU A 28 -5.33 4.00 -7.51
C LEU A 28 -4.42 5.15 -7.94
N ALA A 29 -3.44 5.52 -7.11
CA ALA A 29 -2.62 6.70 -7.36
C ALA A 29 -1.67 6.56 -8.57
N PRO A 30 -1.01 5.40 -8.81
CA PRO A 30 -0.14 5.26 -9.99
C PRO A 30 -0.92 5.30 -11.31
N PRO A 31 -2.05 4.59 -11.50
CA PRO A 31 -2.88 4.75 -12.69
C PRO A 31 -3.40 6.17 -12.88
N ALA A 32 -3.81 6.84 -11.79
CA ALA A 32 -4.25 8.24 -11.85
C ALA A 32 -3.11 9.16 -12.31
N PHE A 33 -1.90 8.99 -11.77
CA PHE A 33 -0.74 9.75 -12.21
C PHE A 33 -0.46 9.57 -13.70
N LEU A 34 -0.49 8.32 -14.19
CA LEU A 34 -0.26 8.05 -15.61
C LEU A 34 -1.34 8.67 -16.51
N TYR A 35 -2.59 8.67 -16.06
CA TYR A 35 -3.70 9.30 -16.76
C TYR A 35 -3.53 10.83 -16.85
N GLU A 36 -3.25 11.49 -15.72
CA GLU A 36 -3.04 12.94 -15.71
C GLU A 36 -1.78 13.34 -16.49
N ALA A 37 -0.72 12.54 -16.42
CA ALA A 37 0.49 12.74 -17.23
C ALA A 37 0.18 12.61 -18.73
N TYR A 38 -0.65 11.64 -19.12
CA TYR A 38 -1.10 11.51 -20.50
C TYR A 38 -1.88 12.74 -20.96
N LEU A 39 -2.84 13.21 -20.15
CA LEU A 39 -3.60 14.43 -20.44
C LEU A 39 -2.68 15.65 -20.58
N MET A 40 -1.69 15.79 -19.71
CA MET A 40 -0.78 16.93 -19.72
C MET A 40 0.16 16.97 -20.94
N PHE A 41 0.70 15.82 -21.36
CA PHE A 41 1.74 15.79 -22.40
C PHE A 41 1.23 15.43 -23.80
N TYR A 42 0.09 14.76 -23.92
CA TYR A 42 -0.40 14.23 -25.19
C TYR A 42 -1.75 14.81 -25.62
N THR A 43 -2.32 15.72 -24.83
CA THR A 43 -3.61 16.36 -25.14
C THR A 43 -3.59 17.85 -24.83
N THR A 44 -4.59 18.58 -25.32
CA THR A 44 -4.83 20.00 -24.99
C THR A 44 -5.71 20.18 -23.75
N ALA A 45 -5.99 19.13 -22.99
CA ALA A 45 -6.91 19.18 -21.85
C ALA A 45 -6.49 20.19 -20.76
N VAL A 46 -5.20 20.52 -20.66
CA VAL A 46 -4.68 21.53 -19.70
C VAL A 46 -5.13 22.94 -20.06
N GLU A 47 -5.39 23.24 -21.34
CA GLU A 47 -5.91 24.53 -21.78
C GLU A 47 -7.34 24.76 -21.26
N GLU A 48 -8.13 23.68 -21.17
CA GLU A 48 -9.49 23.70 -20.63
C GLU A 48 -9.51 23.58 -19.10
N ASN A 49 -8.60 22.78 -18.54
CA ASN A 49 -8.52 22.54 -17.10
C ASN A 49 -7.08 22.62 -16.57
N PRO A 50 -6.66 23.78 -16.00
CA PRO A 50 -5.31 23.94 -15.47
C PRO A 50 -5.05 23.14 -14.19
N MET A 51 -6.06 22.51 -13.58
CA MET A 51 -5.90 21.71 -12.36
C MET A 51 -5.24 20.35 -12.60
N ILE A 52 -5.19 19.88 -13.86
CA ILE A 52 -4.58 18.59 -14.25
C ILE A 52 -3.16 18.46 -13.69
N GLY A 53 -2.35 19.53 -13.77
CA GLY A 53 -0.98 19.51 -13.22
C GLY A 53 -0.92 19.30 -11.70
N TRP A 54 -1.86 19.89 -10.97
CA TRP A 54 -1.96 19.70 -9.52
C TRP A 54 -2.41 18.27 -9.16
N PHE A 55 -3.37 17.72 -9.90
CA PHE A 55 -3.81 16.33 -9.72
C PHE A 55 -2.70 15.35 -10.05
N MET A 56 -1.94 15.58 -11.12
CA MET A 56 -0.76 14.79 -11.47
C MET A 56 0.27 14.81 -10.32
N ALA A 57 0.62 15.99 -9.81
CA ALA A 57 1.59 16.12 -8.72
C ALA A 57 1.10 15.42 -7.44
N LEU A 58 -0.17 15.56 -7.09
CA LEU A 58 -0.77 14.91 -5.94
C LEU A 58 -0.79 13.39 -6.09
N ALA A 59 -1.20 12.88 -7.26
CA ALA A 59 -1.20 11.45 -7.55
C ALA A 59 0.22 10.85 -7.48
N LEU A 60 1.25 11.59 -7.92
CA LEU A 60 2.64 11.18 -7.79
C LEU A 60 3.05 11.04 -6.31
N VAL A 61 2.78 12.06 -5.49
CA VAL A 61 3.10 12.03 -4.05
C VAL A 61 2.38 10.88 -3.35
N LEU A 62 1.10 10.68 -3.63
CA LEU A 62 0.31 9.58 -3.05
C LEU A 62 0.82 8.21 -3.50
N SER A 63 1.28 8.07 -4.75
CA SER A 63 1.90 6.85 -5.25
C SER A 63 3.12 6.49 -4.43
N PHE A 64 4.02 7.44 -4.18
CA PHE A 64 5.19 7.20 -3.33
C PHE A 64 4.83 6.97 -1.85
N ALA A 65 3.84 7.67 -1.31
CA ALA A 65 3.39 7.53 0.07
C ALA A 65 2.71 6.18 0.36
N SER A 66 2.16 5.52 -0.66
CA SER A 66 1.45 4.25 -0.53
C SER A 66 2.31 3.13 0.09
N VAL A 67 3.56 3.00 -0.36
CA VAL A 67 4.50 1.96 0.07
C VAL A 67 4.87 2.08 1.57
N PRO A 68 5.34 3.24 2.08
CA PRO A 68 5.62 3.38 3.50
C PRO A 68 4.36 3.23 4.36
N MET A 69 3.18 3.66 3.89
CA MET A 69 1.92 3.40 4.60
C MET A 69 1.61 1.91 4.73
N MET A 70 1.82 1.12 3.67
CA MET A 70 1.67 -0.33 3.72
C MET A 70 2.67 -0.98 4.70
N LEU A 71 3.93 -0.54 4.68
CA LEU A 71 4.97 -1.05 5.57
C LEU A 71 4.69 -0.74 7.05
N VAL A 72 4.36 0.52 7.36
CA VAL A 72 4.02 0.96 8.74
C VAL A 72 2.72 0.33 9.21
N GLY A 73 1.76 0.12 8.30
CA GLY A 73 0.49 -0.53 8.58
C GLY A 73 0.60 -2.03 8.87
N ARG A 74 1.73 -2.67 8.56
CA ARG A 74 1.94 -4.11 8.71
C ARG A 74 2.28 -4.47 10.17
N ARG A 75 1.39 -5.19 10.87
CA ARG A 75 1.73 -5.87 12.13
C ARG A 75 2.08 -7.33 11.84
N ARG A 76 3.21 -7.79 12.38
CA ARG A 76 3.56 -9.21 12.46
C ARG A 76 3.25 -9.72 13.86
N ARG A 77 2.58 -10.87 13.98
CA ARG A 77 2.35 -11.56 15.25
C ARG A 77 3.02 -12.93 15.16
N TYR A 78 3.92 -13.20 16.10
CA TYR A 78 4.61 -14.47 16.24
C TYR A 78 3.85 -15.30 17.28
N SER A 79 3.47 -16.53 16.93
CA SER A 79 2.80 -17.47 17.84
C SER A 79 3.57 -18.78 17.89
N ALA A 80 3.80 -19.28 19.10
CA ALA A 80 4.43 -20.59 19.35
C ALA A 80 3.41 -21.75 19.32
N SER A 81 2.12 -21.46 19.06
CA SER A 81 1.06 -22.45 18.95
C SER A 81 0.24 -22.19 17.66
N PRO A 82 -0.17 -23.25 16.92
CA PRO A 82 -1.10 -23.15 15.80
C PRO A 82 -2.53 -22.93 16.32
N THR A 83 -2.77 -21.88 17.09
CA THR A 83 -4.15 -21.48 17.42
C THR A 83 -4.71 -20.75 16.21
N THR A 84 -5.46 -21.49 15.39
CA THR A 84 -6.44 -20.94 14.45
C THR A 84 -7.36 -20.01 15.23
N ALA A 85 -7.29 -18.71 14.93
CA ALA A 85 -8.22 -17.74 15.49
C ALA A 85 -9.63 -18.05 14.95
N LEU A 86 -10.43 -18.75 15.74
CA LEU A 86 -11.88 -18.77 15.57
C LEU A 86 -12.41 -17.33 15.68
N PRO A 87 -13.32 -16.90 14.79
CA PRO A 87 -13.96 -15.60 14.90
C PRO A 87 -14.98 -15.66 16.06
N GLY A 88 -14.79 -14.78 17.05
CA GLY A 88 -15.80 -14.41 18.03
C GLY A 88 -16.18 -12.95 17.82
#